data_AF-A0A1I2SLA4-F1
#
_entry.id   AF-A0A1I2SLA4-F1
#
_cell.length_a   1.000
_cell.length_b   1.000
_cell.length_c   1.000
_cell.angle_alpha   90.00
_cell.angle_beta   90.00
_cell.angle_gamma   90.00
#
_symmetry.space_group_name_H-M   'P 1'
#
loop_
_entity.id
_entity.type
_entity.pdbx_description
1 polymer ?
#
loop_
_entity_poly.entity_id
_entity_poly.type
_entity_poly.pdbx_seq_one_letter_code
_entity_poly.pdbx_strand_id
1 'polypeptide(L)'
;MLNCLIDKRGKYNMKTAIIYYSKHHGNTKKLLDAIVEKNPDVKLIDVTDKHEVNLCKYDRIGIASGIYYGNFAKQVITFAKVNLPEFTKVFLIYTYGANNKESFTKEIKKVARDLYCDVDGVYSCNGFDTFGPLRLIGGIHRENPTQDEINGAVDFYAALPGEKIRRPLRQGGKIVAEA
;
A
#
# COMPACT_ATOMS: atom_id res chain seq x y z
N MET A 1 -34.23 -13.17 -4.21
CA MET A 1 -33.02 -12.52 -4.77
C MET A 1 -32.25 -11.94 -3.59
N LEU A 2 -30.93 -12.18 -3.54
CA LEU A 2 -29.97 -11.75 -2.52
C LEU A 2 -29.91 -12.54 -1.18
N ASN A 3 -29.58 -13.83 -1.26
CA ASN A 3 -28.84 -14.47 -0.17
C ASN A 3 -27.39 -13.98 -0.25
N CYS A 4 -27.11 -12.83 0.36
CA CYS A 4 -25.74 -12.43 0.67
C CYS A 4 -25.23 -13.42 1.72
N LEU A 5 -24.46 -14.42 1.27
CA LEU A 5 -23.74 -15.33 2.14
C LEU A 5 -22.68 -14.52 2.90
N ILE A 6 -23.10 -13.90 4.00
CA ILE A 6 -22.22 -13.54 5.10
C ILE A 6 -21.68 -14.89 5.61
N ASP A 7 -20.39 -15.18 5.35
CA ASP A 7 -19.69 -16.22 6.11
C ASP A 7 -19.97 -15.91 7.59
N LYS A 8 -20.46 -16.91 8.33
CA LYS A 8 -20.77 -16.80 9.76
C LYS A 8 -19.56 -16.39 10.61
N ARG A 9 -18.38 -16.18 10.00
CA ARG A 9 -17.24 -15.41 10.50
C ARG A 9 -17.16 -14.09 9.71
N GLY A 10 -17.66 -12.99 10.29
CA GLY A 10 -17.85 -11.69 9.62
C GLY A 10 -16.61 -11.00 9.03
N LYS A 11 -16.09 -11.50 7.91
CA LYS A 11 -15.17 -10.76 7.01
C LYS A 11 -15.55 -11.08 5.57
N TYR A 12 -16.15 -10.12 4.87
CA TYR A 12 -16.22 -10.17 3.40
C TYR A 12 -14.78 -10.35 2.89
N ASN A 13 -14.51 -11.44 2.15
CA ASN A 13 -13.16 -11.69 1.67
C ASN A 13 -12.78 -10.62 0.62
N MET A 14 -12.06 -9.59 1.07
CA MET A 14 -11.55 -8.50 0.25
C MET A 14 -10.25 -8.94 -0.41
N LYS A 15 -10.26 -9.05 -1.73
CA LYS A 15 -9.03 -9.36 -2.48
C LYS A 15 -8.11 -8.15 -2.44
N THR A 16 -6.93 -8.32 -1.84
CA THR A 16 -5.95 -7.24 -1.70
C THR A 16 -4.70 -7.53 -2.52
N ALA A 17 -4.22 -6.51 -3.23
CA ALA A 17 -2.84 -6.47 -3.71
C ALA A 17 -2.08 -5.35 -3.02
N ILE A 18 -0.79 -5.56 -2.78
CA ILE A 18 0.12 -4.52 -2.30
C ILE A 18 1.20 -4.31 -3.35
N ILE A 19 1.20 -3.14 -4.00
CA ILE A 19 2.28 -2.72 -4.88
C ILE A 19 3.39 -2.11 -4.04
N TYR A 20 4.65 -2.49 -4.29
CA TYR A 20 5.74 -2.04 -3.44
C TYR A 20 7.09 -1.84 -4.14
N TYR A 21 7.94 -1.02 -3.50
CA TYR A 21 9.36 -0.90 -3.82
C TYR A 21 10.20 -0.84 -2.53
N SER A 22 11.17 -1.74 -2.39
CA SER A 22 11.95 -1.90 -1.15
C SER A 22 13.38 -2.45 -1.40
N LYS A 23 14.21 -1.73 -2.15
CA LYS A 23 15.50 -2.26 -2.67
C LYS A 23 16.77 -1.95 -1.85
N HIS A 24 16.80 -0.94 -0.98
CA HIS A 24 18.03 -0.61 -0.23
C HIS A 24 18.34 -1.61 0.89
N HIS A 25 17.44 -1.74 1.86
CA HIS A 25 17.62 -2.59 3.06
C HIS A 25 16.47 -3.57 3.27
N GLY A 26 15.51 -3.64 2.34
CA GLY A 26 14.35 -4.51 2.47
C GLY A 26 13.38 -4.11 3.60
N ASN A 27 13.56 -2.97 4.26
CA ASN A 27 12.77 -2.55 5.44
C ASN A 27 11.26 -2.66 5.21
N THR A 28 10.75 -2.05 4.14
CA THR A 28 9.32 -2.11 3.84
C THR A 28 8.89 -3.53 3.53
N LYS A 29 9.70 -4.30 2.79
CA LYS A 29 9.38 -5.70 2.45
C LYS A 29 9.21 -6.56 3.70
N LYS A 30 10.00 -6.34 4.77
CA LYS A 30 9.83 -7.05 6.06
C LYS A 30 8.42 -6.87 6.63
N LEU A 31 7.90 -5.64 6.60
CA LEU A 31 6.52 -5.37 7.06
C LEU A 31 5.49 -6.11 6.19
N LEU A 32 5.68 -6.09 4.87
CA LEU A 32 4.76 -6.71 3.92
C LEU A 32 4.77 -8.24 4.00
N ASP A 33 5.94 -8.84 4.20
CA ASP A 33 6.08 -10.29 4.37
C ASP A 33 5.31 -10.76 5.60
N ALA A 34 5.38 -10.02 6.72
CA ALA A 34 4.62 -10.31 7.93
C ALA A 34 3.10 -10.16 7.73
N ILE A 35 2.66 -9.15 6.99
CA ILE A 35 1.24 -9.00 6.62
C ILE A 35 0.76 -10.22 5.82
N VAL A 36 1.52 -10.67 4.83
CA VAL A 36 1.17 -11.82 3.99
C VAL A 36 1.20 -13.13 4.77
N GLU A 37 2.15 -13.31 5.69
CA GLU A 37 2.22 -14.49 6.55
C GLU A 37 0.90 -14.71 7.32
N LYS A 38 0.29 -13.63 7.83
CA LYS A 38 -1.01 -13.69 8.52
C LYS A 38 -2.22 -13.61 7.59
N ASN A 39 -2.02 -13.20 6.33
CA ASN A 39 -3.08 -12.99 5.36
C ASN A 39 -2.68 -13.55 3.98
N PRO A 40 -2.74 -14.87 3.78
CA PRO A 40 -2.25 -15.53 2.56
C PRO A 40 -2.92 -15.09 1.26
N ASP A 41 -4.13 -14.52 1.34
CA ASP A 41 -4.88 -13.98 0.21
C ASP A 41 -4.34 -12.61 -0.28
N VAL A 42 -3.41 -11.98 0.46
CA VAL A 42 -2.76 -10.73 0.06
C VAL A 42 -1.68 -11.01 -0.97
N LYS A 43 -1.77 -10.36 -2.13
CA LYS A 43 -0.76 -10.48 -3.19
C LYS A 43 0.25 -9.33 -3.15
N LEU A 44 1.53 -9.63 -2.95
CA LEU A 44 2.59 -8.64 -3.18
C LEU A 44 2.96 -8.55 -4.66
N ILE A 45 3.20 -7.32 -5.11
CA ILE A 45 3.62 -6.98 -6.48
C ILE A 45 4.81 -6.04 -6.36
N ASP A 46 6.01 -6.52 -6.66
CA ASP A 46 7.18 -5.65 -6.82
C ASP A 46 7.02 -4.87 -8.12
N VAL A 47 7.00 -3.54 -8.02
CA VAL A 47 6.79 -2.66 -9.18
C VAL A 47 7.96 -2.68 -10.17
N THR A 48 9.09 -3.32 -9.81
CA THR A 48 10.21 -3.50 -10.74
C THR A 48 10.09 -4.75 -11.62
N ASP A 49 9.22 -5.70 -11.27
CA ASP A 49 9.13 -6.98 -11.98
C ASP A 49 8.31 -6.87 -13.26
N LYS A 50 7.29 -6.01 -13.26
CA LYS A 50 6.38 -5.78 -14.38
C LYS A 50 5.96 -4.32 -14.41
N HIS A 51 5.80 -3.78 -15.62
CA HIS A 51 5.39 -2.39 -15.82
C HIS A 51 3.87 -2.23 -15.82
N GLU A 52 3.15 -3.22 -16.33
CA GLU A 52 1.68 -3.22 -16.39
C GLU A 52 1.10 -4.44 -15.67
N VAL A 53 0.15 -4.18 -14.78
CA VAL A 53 -0.57 -5.21 -14.03
C VAL A 53 -2.03 -4.80 -13.93
N ASN A 54 -2.93 -5.72 -14.31
CA ASN A 54 -4.36 -5.53 -14.09
C ASN A 54 -4.70 -5.59 -12.59
N LEU A 55 -4.79 -4.41 -11.97
CA LEU A 55 -5.20 -4.22 -10.58
C LEU A 55 -6.73 -4.20 -10.40
N CYS A 56 -7.52 -4.20 -11.47
CA CYS A 56 -8.99 -4.13 -11.38
C CYS A 56 -9.63 -5.36 -10.73
N LYS A 57 -8.90 -6.48 -10.64
CA LYS A 57 -9.36 -7.71 -9.99
C LYS A 57 -9.29 -7.70 -8.46
N TYR A 58 -8.73 -6.65 -7.86
CA TYR A 58 -8.58 -6.50 -6.42
C TYR A 58 -9.58 -5.47 -5.87
N ASP A 59 -10.17 -5.77 -4.72
CA ASP A 59 -11.11 -4.91 -4.00
C ASP A 59 -10.38 -3.73 -3.32
N ARG A 60 -9.13 -3.94 -2.90
CA ARG A 60 -8.27 -2.97 -2.21
C ARG A 60 -6.83 -3.04 -2.69
N ILE A 61 -6.17 -1.88 -2.73
CA ILE A 61 -4.76 -1.76 -3.12
C ILE A 61 -3.94 -1.12 -1.98
N GLY A 62 -2.96 -1.85 -1.46
CA GLY A 62 -1.89 -1.28 -0.66
C GLY A 62 -0.82 -0.66 -1.56
N ILE A 63 -0.34 0.53 -1.19
CA ILE A 63 0.80 1.16 -1.84
C ILE A 63 1.90 1.30 -0.80
N ALA A 64 3.03 0.62 -1.03
CA ALA A 64 4.10 0.52 -0.04
C ALA A 64 5.46 0.96 -0.57
N SER A 65 6.22 1.71 0.22
CA SER A 65 7.54 2.19 -0.21
C SER A 65 8.46 2.53 0.95
N GLY A 66 9.77 2.36 0.75
CA GLY A 66 10.73 3.19 1.48
C GLY A 66 10.57 4.67 1.10
N ILE A 67 11.05 5.60 1.92
CA ILE A 67 11.11 7.02 1.55
C ILE A 67 12.46 7.35 0.94
N TYR A 68 12.41 7.91 -0.28
CA TYR A 68 13.57 8.26 -1.09
C TYR A 68 13.45 9.74 -1.44
N TYR A 69 14.45 10.55 -1.05
CA TYR A 69 14.46 12.00 -1.32
C TYR A 69 13.18 12.71 -0.86
N GLY A 70 12.60 12.28 0.27
CA GLY A 70 11.42 12.90 0.86
C GLY A 70 10.07 12.49 0.25
N ASN A 71 10.01 11.41 -0.52
CA ASN A 71 8.75 10.91 -1.11
C ASN A 71 8.78 9.38 -1.25
N PHE A 72 7.65 8.78 -1.61
CA PHE A 72 7.61 7.40 -2.09
C PHE A 72 8.56 7.24 -3.29
N ALA A 73 9.08 6.03 -3.49
CA ALA A 73 9.94 5.73 -4.63
C ALA A 73 9.24 6.10 -5.94
N LYS A 74 9.95 6.78 -6.84
CA LYS A 74 9.41 7.20 -8.15
C LYS A 74 8.81 6.03 -8.91
N GLN A 75 9.40 4.85 -8.79
CA GLN A 75 8.92 3.60 -9.38
C GLN A 75 7.48 3.28 -8.94
N VAL A 76 7.19 3.38 -7.63
CA VAL A 76 5.85 3.12 -7.08
C VAL A 76 4.86 4.18 -7.52
N ILE A 77 5.27 5.45 -7.51
CA ILE A 77 4.43 6.56 -7.93
C ILE A 77 4.06 6.43 -9.42
N THR A 78 5.03 6.17 -10.29
CA THR A 78 4.79 5.97 -11.72
C THR A 78 3.93 4.74 -11.97
N PHE A 79 4.21 3.63 -11.29
CA PHE A 79 3.40 2.42 -11.39
C PHE A 79 1.94 2.69 -11.00
N ALA A 80 1.70 3.42 -9.91
CA ALA A 80 0.36 3.77 -9.46
C ALA A 80 -0.37 4.69 -10.45
N LYS A 81 0.32 5.69 -11.03
CA LYS A 81 -0.27 6.57 -12.07
C LYS A 81 -0.78 5.80 -13.29
N VAL A 82 -0.13 4.68 -13.63
CA VAL A 82 -0.48 3.86 -14.79
C VAL A 82 -1.52 2.79 -14.46
N ASN A 83 -1.40 2.13 -13.29
CA ASN A 83 -2.10 0.88 -13.02
C ASN A 83 -3.20 0.98 -11.95
N LEU A 84 -3.24 2.05 -11.15
CA LEU A 84 -4.22 2.16 -10.07
C LEU A 84 -5.62 2.42 -10.66
N PRO A 85 -6.61 1.55 -10.41
CA PRO A 85 -7.95 1.78 -10.93
C PRO A 85 -8.63 2.91 -10.16
N GLU A 86 -9.46 3.69 -10.85
CA GLU A 86 -10.29 4.71 -10.21
C GLU A 86 -11.25 4.10 -9.16
N PHE A 87 -11.66 4.91 -8.18
CA PHE A 87 -12.63 4.53 -7.14
C PHE A 87 -12.22 3.29 -6.34
N THR A 88 -10.92 3.09 -6.14
CA THR A 88 -10.38 1.94 -5.39
C THR A 88 -10.03 2.34 -3.96
N LYS A 89 -10.29 1.44 -3.00
CA LYS A 89 -9.80 1.59 -1.63
C LYS A 89 -8.28 1.44 -1.59
N VAL A 90 -7.60 2.43 -1.02
CA VAL A 90 -6.15 2.48 -0.92
C VAL A 90 -5.71 2.57 0.53
N PHE A 91 -4.60 1.93 0.88
CA PHE A 91 -3.88 2.21 2.11
C PHE A 91 -2.39 2.38 1.81
N LEU A 92 -1.69 3.11 2.68
CA LEU A 92 -0.27 3.40 2.49
C LEU A 92 0.57 2.75 3.59
N ILE A 93 1.71 2.17 3.22
CA ILE A 93 2.73 1.70 4.17
C ILE A 93 4.08 2.30 3.77
N TYR A 94 4.81 2.88 4.70
CA TYR A 94 6.17 3.33 4.37
C TYR A 94 7.17 3.24 5.52
N THR A 95 8.44 3.08 5.15
CA THR A 95 9.56 3.14 6.09
C THR A 95 10.47 4.31 5.74
N TYR A 96 11.00 5.01 6.73
CA TYR A 96 11.80 6.21 6.52
C TYR A 96 13.00 6.26 7.48
N GLY A 97 14.06 6.97 7.08
CA GLY A 97 15.20 7.28 7.96
C GLY A 97 15.20 8.71 8.51
N ALA A 98 14.50 9.64 7.87
CA ALA A 98 14.51 11.07 8.24
C ALA A 98 13.17 11.56 8.79
N ASN A 99 13.21 12.63 9.60
CA ASN A 99 12.08 13.16 10.34
C ASN A 99 11.33 14.25 9.55
N ASN A 100 10.56 13.88 8.53
CA ASN A 100 9.53 14.76 7.93
C ASN A 100 8.36 13.95 7.35
N LYS A 101 7.54 13.37 8.23
CA LYS A 101 6.49 12.41 7.84
C LYS A 101 5.40 13.03 6.96
N GLU A 102 5.10 14.31 7.13
CA GLU A 102 3.98 14.96 6.45
C GLU A 102 4.19 15.09 4.93
N SER A 103 5.43 15.36 4.49
CA SER A 103 5.72 15.53 3.06
C SER A 103 5.75 14.20 2.30
N PHE A 104 6.10 13.10 2.97
CA PHE A 104 6.42 11.82 2.36
C PHE A 104 5.28 11.20 1.55
N THR A 105 4.03 11.46 1.95
CA THR A 105 2.85 10.88 1.29
C THR A 105 2.16 11.85 0.32
N LYS A 106 2.67 13.08 0.18
CA LYS A 106 1.97 14.16 -0.55
C LYS A 106 1.67 13.79 -2.00
N GLU A 107 2.66 13.27 -2.73
CA GLU A 107 2.51 12.93 -4.15
C GLU A 107 1.64 11.69 -4.33
N ILE A 108 1.87 10.62 -3.58
CA ILE A 108 1.07 9.39 -3.75
C ILE A 108 -0.39 9.60 -3.35
N LYS A 109 -0.66 10.41 -2.31
CA LYS A 109 -2.03 10.84 -1.99
C LYS A 109 -2.64 11.70 -3.08
N LYS A 110 -1.84 12.50 -3.81
CA LYS A 110 -2.33 13.23 -4.99
C LYS A 110 -2.77 12.27 -6.09
N VAL A 111 -1.96 11.27 -6.41
CA VAL A 111 -2.32 10.23 -7.40
C VAL A 111 -3.62 9.53 -7.02
N ALA A 112 -3.77 9.12 -5.76
CA ALA A 112 -5.01 8.50 -5.28
C ALA A 112 -6.22 9.44 -5.43
N ARG A 113 -6.09 10.72 -5.04
CA ARG A 113 -7.17 11.71 -5.18
C ARG A 113 -7.56 11.98 -6.63
N ASP A 114 -6.58 12.12 -7.54
CA ASP A 114 -6.84 12.35 -8.96
C ASP A 114 -7.61 11.17 -9.61
N LEU A 115 -7.51 9.97 -9.01
CA LEU A 115 -8.23 8.76 -9.40
C LEU A 115 -9.48 8.49 -8.55
N TYR A 116 -9.91 9.44 -7.73
CA TYR A 116 -11.09 9.32 -6.85
C TYR A 116 -11.00 8.12 -5.88
N CYS A 117 -9.78 7.73 -5.51
CA CYS A 117 -9.53 6.66 -4.55
C CYS A 117 -9.56 7.19 -3.12
N ASP A 118 -10.18 6.43 -2.23
CA ASP A 118 -10.15 6.70 -0.79
C ASP A 118 -8.88 6.14 -0.18
N VAL A 119 -8.18 6.95 0.62
CA VAL A 119 -7.05 6.47 1.44
C VAL A 119 -7.57 6.11 2.83
N ASP A 120 -7.86 4.83 3.05
CA ASP A 120 -8.46 4.27 4.27
C ASP A 120 -7.50 4.27 5.48
N GLY A 121 -6.19 4.42 5.25
CA GLY A 121 -5.21 4.39 6.33
C GLY A 121 -3.77 4.57 5.87
N VAL A 122 -2.91 4.90 6.83
CA VAL A 122 -1.47 5.05 6.63
C VAL A 122 -0.74 4.43 7.81
N TYR A 123 0.17 3.50 7.53
CA TYR A 123 1.13 2.99 8.50
C TYR A 123 2.55 3.43 8.15
N SER A 124 3.34 3.74 9.17
CA SER A 124 4.74 4.08 8.96
C SER A 124 5.60 3.77 10.18
N CYS A 125 6.83 3.36 9.94
CA CYS A 125 7.81 3.16 11.00
C CYS A 125 9.20 3.59 10.53
N ASN A 126 10.16 3.61 11.46
CA ASN A 126 11.55 3.83 11.07
C ASN A 126 12.04 2.64 10.24
N GLY A 127 13.05 2.87 9.40
CA GLY A 127 13.76 1.79 8.72
C GLY A 127 15.25 2.04 8.77
N PHE A 128 16.03 0.95 8.84
CA PHE A 128 17.48 1.05 8.75
C PHE A 128 17.91 1.87 7.54
N ASP A 129 18.69 2.92 7.80
CA ASP A 129 19.10 3.87 6.78
C ASP A 129 20.62 4.08 6.81
N THR A 130 21.24 3.90 5.65
CA THR A 130 22.66 4.13 5.40
C THR A 130 22.88 5.14 4.27
N PHE A 131 21.85 5.92 3.91
CA PHE A 131 21.93 6.86 2.80
C PHE A 131 22.97 7.97 3.02
N GLY A 132 23.79 8.21 1.99
CA GLY A 132 24.76 9.30 1.99
C GLY A 132 25.83 9.17 3.09
N PRO A 133 26.15 10.27 3.81
CA PRO A 133 27.16 10.27 4.88
C PRO A 133 26.88 9.25 5.99
N LEU A 134 25.62 8.82 6.17
CA LEU A 134 25.23 7.84 7.17
C LEU A 134 25.95 6.51 6.99
N ARG A 135 26.32 6.12 5.76
CA ARG A 135 27.09 4.90 5.49
C ARG A 135 28.42 4.88 6.24
N LEU A 136 29.08 6.03 6.41
CA LEU A 136 30.41 6.14 7.04
C LEU A 136 30.36 5.90 8.54
N ILE A 137 29.24 6.23 9.18
CA ILE A 137 28.98 5.93 10.59
C ILE A 137 28.17 4.64 10.76
N GLY A 138 28.01 3.86 9.68
CA GLY A 138 27.29 2.58 9.57
C GLY A 138 25.76 2.66 9.65
N GLY A 139 25.18 3.85 9.57
CA GLY A 139 23.74 4.07 9.48
C GLY A 139 23.03 4.33 10.82
N ILE A 140 21.75 4.70 10.69
CA ILE A 140 20.79 4.99 11.76
C ILE A 140 19.65 3.98 11.72
N HIS A 141 18.89 3.84 12.81
CA HIS A 141 17.73 2.93 12.87
C HIS A 141 18.09 1.46 12.58
N ARG A 142 19.26 1.00 13.04
CA ARG A 142 19.85 -0.32 12.72
C ARG A 142 18.96 -1.50 13.10
N GLU A 143 18.22 -1.36 14.19
CA GLU A 143 17.30 -2.39 14.67
C GLU A 143 15.89 -2.27 14.05
N ASN A 144 15.68 -1.32 13.13
CA ASN A 144 14.37 -1.06 12.53
C ASN A 144 14.22 -1.70 11.12
N PRO A 145 13.02 -2.18 10.75
CA PRO A 145 11.83 -2.24 11.60
C PRO A 145 12.00 -3.25 12.74
N THR A 146 11.62 -2.84 13.96
CA THR A 146 11.62 -3.71 15.15
C THR A 146 10.47 -4.72 15.07
N GLN A 147 10.47 -5.72 15.94
CA GLN A 147 9.36 -6.68 15.99
C GLN A 147 8.01 -5.99 16.30
N ASP A 148 8.01 -4.98 17.17
CA ASP A 148 6.80 -4.20 17.47
C ASP A 148 6.32 -3.40 16.26
N GLU A 149 7.23 -2.82 15.48
CA GLU A 149 6.90 -2.12 14.24
C GLU A 149 6.40 -3.08 13.15
N ILE A 150 6.90 -4.31 13.11
CA ILE A 150 6.40 -5.38 12.24
C ILE A 150 4.98 -5.78 12.66
N ASN A 151 4.76 -6.05 13.95
CA ASN A 151 3.45 -6.40 14.49
C ASN A 151 2.44 -5.29 14.28
N GLY A 152 2.84 -4.03 14.49
CA GLY A 152 1.98 -2.86 14.23
C GLY A 152 1.54 -2.75 12.78
N ALA A 153 2.34 -3.19 11.81
CA ALA A 153 1.94 -3.23 10.40
C ALA A 153 0.86 -4.29 10.13
N VAL A 154 0.97 -5.44 10.81
CA VAL A 154 -0.04 -6.52 10.77
C VAL A 154 -1.35 -6.05 11.40
N ASP A 155 -1.28 -5.44 12.58
CA ASP A 155 -2.43 -4.91 13.31
C ASP A 155 -3.13 -3.80 12.51
N PHE A 156 -2.34 -2.88 11.95
CA PHE A 156 -2.84 -1.86 11.04
C PHE A 156 -3.63 -2.47 9.88
N TYR A 157 -3.07 -3.46 9.19
CA TYR A 157 -3.76 -4.12 8.08
C TYR A 157 -5.06 -4.81 8.54
N ALA A 158 -5.02 -5.49 9.69
CA ALA A 158 -6.17 -6.17 10.26
C ALA A 158 -7.32 -5.21 10.63
N ALA A 159 -7.00 -3.97 11.01
CA ALA A 159 -7.93 -2.93 11.41
C ALA A 159 -8.55 -2.15 10.22
N LEU A 160 -8.07 -2.36 8.98
CA LEU A 160 -8.65 -1.69 7.82
C LEU A 160 -10.12 -2.10 7.61
N PRO A 161 -11.01 -1.19 7.17
CA PRO A 161 -12.44 -1.47 6.96
C PRO A 161 -12.68 -2.65 6.00
N GLY A 162 -13.76 -3.41 6.16
CA GLY A 162 -14.06 -4.61 5.35
C GLY A 162 -15.00 -4.39 4.15
N GLU A 163 -15.29 -3.14 3.78
CA GLU A 163 -16.35 -2.80 2.84
C GLU A 163 -15.90 -2.90 1.37
N LYS A 164 -16.70 -3.55 0.52
CA LYS A 164 -16.50 -3.58 -0.92
C LYS A 164 -17.12 -2.35 -1.57
N ILE A 165 -16.34 -1.61 -2.35
CA ILE A 165 -16.88 -0.54 -3.21
C ILE A 165 -17.48 -1.15 -4.47
N ARG A 166 -18.72 -0.79 -4.79
CA ARG A 166 -19.25 -0.93 -6.16
C ARG A 166 -18.59 0.13 -7.03
N ARG A 167 -17.68 -0.28 -7.91
CA ARG A 167 -17.13 0.64 -8.91
C ARG A 167 -18.23 0.95 -9.93
N PRO A 168 -18.48 2.23 -10.27
CA PRO A 168 -19.43 2.55 -11.31
C PRO A 168 -19.01 1.88 -12.62
N LEU A 169 -19.92 1.14 -13.24
CA LEU A 169 -19.67 0.50 -14.54
C LEU A 169 -19.47 1.59 -15.59
N ARG A 170 -18.42 1.45 -16.41
CA ARG A 170 -18.24 2.29 -17.61
C ARG A 170 -18.75 1.52 -18.83
N GLN A 171 -19.85 1.97 -19.41
CA GLN A 171 -20.20 1.68 -20.80
C GLN A 171 -19.99 2.95 -21.62
N GLY A 172 -19.11 2.88 -22.63
CA GLY A 172 -18.96 3.95 -23.63
C GLY A 172 -18.49 5.31 -23.09
N GLY A 173 -17.70 5.35 -22.02
CA GLY A 173 -17.10 6.61 -21.51
C GLY A 173 -18.03 7.49 -20.68
N LYS A 174 -19.28 7.05 -20.40
CA LYS A 174 -20.17 7.71 -19.44
C LYS A 174 -20.21 6.93 -18.12
N ILE A 175 -20.14 7.66 -17.01
CA ILE A 175 -20.42 7.13 -15.67
C ILE A 175 -21.93 6.91 -15.62
N VAL A 176 -22.37 5.66 -15.55
CA VAL A 176 -23.76 5.34 -15.22
C VAL A 176 -23.87 5.18 -13.71
N ALA A 177 -24.65 6.05 -13.07
CA ALA A 177 -25.09 5.83 -11.70
C ALA A 177 -26.06 4.63 -11.70
N GLU A 178 -25.77 3.60 -10.93
CA GLU A 178 -26.75 2.53 -10.67
C GLU A 178 -27.91 3.13 -9.85
N ALA A 179 -29.14 2.92 -10.32
CA ALA A 179 -30.38 3.28 -9.63
C ALA A 179 -30.70 2.30 -8.49
#